data_AF-A0A127ZJF8-F1
#
_entry.id   AF-A0A127ZJF8-F1
#
_cell.length_a   1.000
_cell.length_b   1.000
_cell.length_c   1.000
_cell.angle_alpha   90.00
_cell.angle_beta   90.00
_cell.angle_gamma   90.00
#
_symmetry.space_group_name_H-M   'P 1'
#
loop_
_entity.id
_entity.type
_entity.pdbx_description
1 polymer ?
#
loop_
_entity_poly.entity_id
_entity_poly.type
_entity_poly.pdbx_seq_one_letter_code
_entity_poly.pdbx_strand_id
1 'polypeptide(L)'
;MSANRSLTSALRPLTQNGASTSTQALCNSTRRQAVASHRRSASTAVASSSSSSSSSSITDAAPSASSPSYVHDPTPNVHLPRLARSEPELYAAVRPPPLSAFAALTARLGLIPSSLDPQTRDHRIRLVYQACTHPSFQALVDQVNASANLQLEPSAAVSGLAKKQGASALDAAQFLTLPEGGVEHHAALATVGNSLLGMLATEHLHLRYPNLPTRVLKAAVSAYVGPSTLSDVGTELGLSAQGILRWNKQARVPASSNLTQKRGGRGALPRTLSSSTASASSSAQMRTLLSRDVAADAMRALVAVIFQEQGLSAARNFITSHFLNRSLNLADLLKFNDPKLALSSTCAKYGKQPPQSRMIAESGRLSISPVFVVGVWSGATKIGEGSGSSIRMAEFRAAEDALRRLYLTETPLGDFDLPSCTLDAQFDGSVGEGKVEERSFTPQPIGEAEVLTAAGKSRH
;
A
#
# COMPACT_ATOMS: atom_id res chain seq x y z
N MET A 1 -21.52 -25.49 25.96
CA MET A 1 -21.84 -26.36 24.80
C MET A 1 -21.81 -25.62 23.45
N SER A 2 -21.14 -24.45 23.33
CA SER A 2 -21.10 -23.65 22.07
C SER A 2 -19.84 -23.89 21.20
N ALA A 3 -18.75 -24.43 21.78
CA ALA A 3 -17.47 -24.63 21.07
C ALA A 3 -17.48 -25.72 19.98
N ASN A 4 -18.54 -26.54 19.89
CA ASN A 4 -18.64 -27.60 18.87
C ASN A 4 -19.20 -27.12 17.52
N ARG A 5 -19.74 -25.90 17.43
CA ARG A 5 -20.32 -25.36 16.17
C ARG A 5 -19.26 -24.82 15.21
N SER A 6 -18.17 -24.21 15.69
CA SER A 6 -17.12 -23.67 14.82
C SER A 6 -16.33 -24.77 14.11
N LEU A 7 -16.07 -25.91 14.76
CA LEU A 7 -15.34 -27.03 14.17
C LEU A 7 -16.18 -27.93 13.25
N THR A 8 -17.50 -28.02 13.46
CA THR A 8 -18.38 -28.78 12.54
C THR A 8 -18.55 -28.06 11.20
N SER A 9 -18.47 -26.73 11.18
CA SER A 9 -18.38 -25.94 9.95
C SER A 9 -17.02 -26.09 9.26
N ALA A 10 -15.93 -26.08 10.04
CA ALA A 10 -14.54 -26.20 9.56
C ALA A 10 -14.17 -27.56 8.94
N LEU A 11 -14.84 -28.64 9.35
CA LEU A 11 -14.54 -30.02 8.96
C LEU A 11 -15.73 -30.66 8.24
N ARG A 12 -16.36 -29.93 7.32
CA ARG A 12 -17.50 -30.45 6.56
C ARG A 12 -17.06 -31.66 5.72
N PRO A 13 -17.74 -32.81 5.83
CA PRO A 13 -17.42 -33.98 5.03
C PRO A 13 -17.73 -33.70 3.54
N LEU A 14 -16.88 -34.21 2.65
CA LEU A 14 -17.12 -34.20 1.21
C LEU A 14 -18.37 -35.02 0.90
N THR A 15 -19.47 -34.37 0.55
CA THR A 15 -20.62 -35.04 -0.07
C THR A 15 -20.27 -35.33 -1.52
N GLN A 16 -20.22 -36.62 -1.85
CA GLN A 16 -20.09 -37.11 -3.22
C GLN A 16 -21.34 -36.71 -4.02
N ASN A 17 -21.21 -35.75 -4.93
CA ASN A 17 -22.12 -35.65 -6.08
C ASN A 17 -21.33 -36.06 -7.32
N GLY A 18 -21.54 -37.31 -7.74
CA GLY A 18 -21.14 -37.79 -9.04
C GLY A 18 -22.15 -37.30 -10.09
N ALA A 19 -21.66 -36.55 -11.07
CA ALA A 19 -22.24 -36.49 -12.40
C ALA A 19 -21.12 -36.20 -13.39
N SER A 20 -20.79 -37.24 -14.15
CA SER A 20 -19.87 -37.29 -15.26
C SER A 20 -20.31 -36.41 -16.42
N THR A 21 -19.38 -35.65 -17.01
CA THR A 21 -19.26 -35.58 -18.47
C THR A 21 -17.84 -35.22 -18.87
N SER A 22 -17.18 -36.18 -19.49
CA SER A 22 -15.91 -36.06 -20.20
C SER A 22 -16.16 -35.45 -21.58
N THR A 23 -15.25 -34.60 -22.06
CA THR A 23 -14.86 -34.57 -23.48
C THR A 23 -13.58 -33.74 -23.69
N GLN A 24 -12.58 -34.45 -24.20
CA GLN A 24 -11.54 -34.02 -25.16
C GLN A 24 -10.38 -33.11 -24.70
N ALA A 25 -9.25 -33.79 -24.51
CA ALA A 25 -7.92 -33.30 -24.79
C ALA A 25 -7.76 -32.88 -26.26
N LEU A 26 -6.86 -31.92 -26.53
CA LEU A 26 -5.88 -32.01 -27.63
C LEU A 26 -4.76 -31.00 -27.40
N CYS A 27 -3.54 -31.53 -27.38
CA CYS A 27 -2.28 -30.81 -27.48
C CYS A 27 -2.14 -30.23 -28.89
N ASN A 28 -1.50 -29.06 -29.04
CA ASN A 28 -0.54 -28.87 -30.13
C ASN A 28 0.44 -27.72 -29.86
N SER A 29 1.72 -28.11 -29.83
CA SER A 29 2.89 -27.26 -30.00
C SER A 29 3.15 -27.14 -31.50
N THR A 30 3.32 -25.93 -32.03
CA THR A 30 4.12 -25.72 -33.25
C THR A 30 4.68 -24.30 -33.31
N ARG A 31 5.96 -24.25 -33.01
CA ARG A 31 6.99 -23.29 -33.43
C ARG A 31 6.85 -22.88 -34.90
N ARG A 32 6.77 -21.57 -35.18
CA ARG A 32 7.29 -20.97 -36.43
C ARG A 32 7.89 -19.59 -36.17
N GLN A 33 9.16 -19.46 -36.55
CA GLN A 33 9.95 -18.24 -36.62
C GLN A 33 9.51 -17.40 -37.82
N ALA A 34 9.51 -16.08 -37.66
CA ALA A 34 9.74 -15.16 -38.78
C ALA A 34 10.40 -13.88 -38.24
N VAL A 35 11.60 -13.64 -38.76
CA VAL A 35 12.45 -12.47 -38.53
C VAL A 35 12.02 -11.37 -39.50
N ALA A 36 11.88 -10.13 -39.02
CA ALA A 36 12.20 -8.94 -39.80
C ALA A 36 12.48 -7.77 -38.84
N SER A 37 13.73 -7.36 -38.84
CA SER A 37 14.27 -6.13 -38.26
C SER A 37 13.62 -4.90 -38.89
N HIS A 38 13.43 -3.83 -38.12
CA HIS A 38 13.80 -2.46 -38.53
C HIS A 38 13.79 -1.53 -37.31
N ARG A 39 14.99 -1.14 -36.89
CA ARG A 39 15.25 0.01 -36.03
C ARG A 39 14.85 1.27 -36.79
N ARG A 40 14.08 2.17 -36.18
CA ARG A 40 14.03 3.58 -36.61
C ARG A 40 14.37 4.47 -35.42
N SER A 41 15.61 4.92 -35.46
CA SER A 41 16.15 6.02 -34.69
C SER A 41 15.40 7.31 -35.07
N ALA A 42 14.96 8.08 -34.08
CA ALA A 42 14.48 9.43 -34.28
C ALA A 42 15.71 10.34 -34.48
N SER A 43 16.00 10.66 -35.74
CA SER A 43 17.01 11.62 -36.14
C SER A 43 16.36 12.98 -36.39
N THR A 44 16.76 13.95 -35.57
CA THR A 44 16.70 15.38 -35.86
C THR A 44 17.24 15.67 -37.26
N ALA A 45 16.43 16.29 -38.11
CA ALA A 45 16.92 16.92 -39.33
C ALA A 45 16.09 18.17 -39.65
N VAL A 46 16.83 19.26 -39.68
CA VAL A 46 16.52 20.59 -40.20
C VAL A 46 16.39 20.50 -41.72
N ALA A 47 15.34 21.06 -42.32
CA ALA A 47 15.36 21.51 -43.72
C ALA A 47 14.17 22.43 -44.05
N SER A 48 14.48 23.70 -44.22
CA SER A 48 14.13 24.57 -45.34
C SER A 48 12.84 24.32 -46.15
N SER A 49 12.05 25.38 -46.18
CA SER A 49 10.98 25.80 -47.10
C SER A 49 11.11 25.36 -48.56
N SER A 50 9.97 24.94 -49.13
CA SER A 50 9.59 25.26 -50.51
C SER A 50 8.09 25.53 -50.60
N SER A 51 7.78 26.59 -51.32
CA SER A 51 6.48 27.23 -51.55
C SER A 51 5.66 26.53 -52.64
N SER A 52 4.32 26.59 -52.56
CA SER A 52 3.44 27.07 -53.65
C SER A 52 1.94 26.93 -53.36
N SER A 53 1.16 27.74 -54.10
CA SER A 53 -0.29 28.02 -54.08
C SER A 53 -0.71 29.12 -53.09
N SER A 54 -1.35 30.22 -53.49
CA SER A 54 -2.12 30.49 -54.72
C SER A 54 -2.49 31.98 -54.89
N SER A 55 -2.76 32.32 -56.17
CA SER A 55 -3.79 33.25 -56.70
C SER A 55 -3.66 34.79 -56.67
N SER A 56 -3.87 35.33 -57.89
CA SER A 56 -4.66 36.51 -58.29
C SER A 56 -4.13 37.95 -58.11
N SER A 57 -3.53 38.45 -59.19
CA SER A 57 -4.02 39.54 -60.07
C SER A 57 -4.50 40.91 -59.51
N ILE A 58 -3.86 41.97 -60.05
CA ILE A 58 -4.38 43.31 -60.45
C ILE A 58 -3.93 44.55 -59.61
N THR A 59 -2.96 45.25 -60.21
CA THR A 59 -2.71 46.71 -60.39
C THR A 59 -2.59 47.71 -59.21
N ASP A 60 -1.40 48.31 -59.16
CA ASP A 60 -1.03 49.73 -58.95
C ASP A 60 -1.92 50.68 -58.13
N ALA A 61 -1.37 51.10 -56.98
CA ALA A 61 -1.27 52.50 -56.57
C ALA A 61 -0.31 52.63 -55.36
N ALA A 62 0.79 53.37 -55.50
CA ALA A 62 1.61 53.82 -54.36
C ALA A 62 0.86 54.95 -53.63
N PRO A 63 0.91 55.04 -52.28
CA PRO A 63 1.91 55.91 -51.68
C PRO A 63 2.41 55.53 -50.26
N SER A 64 3.55 56.15 -49.91
CA SER A 64 3.98 56.62 -48.59
C SER A 64 4.17 55.65 -47.42
N ALA A 65 5.40 55.73 -46.90
CA ALA A 65 5.99 55.12 -45.73
C ALA A 65 5.18 55.18 -44.42
N SER A 66 5.50 54.19 -43.57
CA SER A 66 5.25 54.03 -42.12
C SER A 66 4.17 53.00 -41.74
N SER A 67 4.47 51.72 -41.98
CA SER A 67 3.92 50.61 -41.20
C SER A 67 4.98 50.14 -40.20
N PRO A 68 4.61 49.86 -38.95
CA PRO A 68 5.58 49.58 -37.89
C PRO A 68 6.35 48.32 -38.26
N SER A 69 7.67 48.40 -38.15
CA SER A 69 8.54 47.22 -38.22
C SER A 69 7.99 46.18 -37.24
N TYR A 70 7.46 45.08 -37.78
CA TYR A 70 7.28 43.87 -37.00
C TYR A 70 8.69 43.39 -36.63
N VAL A 71 9.17 43.85 -35.48
CA VAL A 71 10.38 43.32 -34.86
C VAL A 71 10.04 41.89 -34.52
N HIS A 72 10.70 40.94 -35.20
CA HIS A 72 10.79 39.59 -34.71
C HIS A 72 11.49 39.65 -33.34
N ASP A 73 10.71 39.79 -32.29
CA ASP A 73 11.20 39.64 -30.93
C ASP A 73 11.59 38.16 -30.76
N PRO A 74 12.87 37.85 -30.54
CA PRO A 74 13.30 36.48 -30.33
C PRO A 74 12.82 36.08 -28.93
N THR A 75 11.70 35.37 -28.87
CA THR A 75 11.08 34.79 -27.65
C THR A 75 10.57 35.81 -26.63
N PRO A 76 9.37 35.61 -26.04
CA PRO A 76 8.96 36.45 -24.92
C PRO A 76 9.97 36.24 -23.78
N ASN A 77 10.52 37.34 -23.26
CA ASN A 77 11.38 37.38 -22.08
C ASN A 77 10.63 36.88 -20.83
N VAL A 78 10.35 35.57 -20.73
CA VAL A 78 9.86 34.94 -19.50
C VAL A 78 11.06 34.78 -18.58
N HIS A 79 11.33 35.83 -17.80
CA HIS A 79 12.40 35.81 -16.81
C HIS A 79 12.08 34.78 -15.73
N LEU A 80 12.63 33.56 -15.88
CA LEU A 80 12.62 32.54 -14.84
C LEU A 80 13.10 33.13 -13.50
N PRO A 81 12.52 32.74 -12.35
CA PRO A 81 13.00 33.18 -11.04
C PRO A 81 14.50 32.95 -10.87
N ARG A 82 15.19 33.79 -10.09
CA ARG A 82 16.64 33.67 -9.89
C ARG A 82 17.03 32.29 -9.37
N LEU A 83 16.24 31.74 -8.45
CA LEU A 83 16.43 30.40 -7.91
C LEU A 83 16.38 29.31 -9.00
N ALA A 84 15.49 29.45 -9.98
CA ALA A 84 15.40 28.52 -11.11
C ALA A 84 16.63 28.58 -12.03
N ARG A 85 17.36 29.71 -12.05
CA ARG A 85 18.58 29.91 -12.85
C ARG A 85 19.82 29.40 -12.15
N SER A 86 19.94 29.64 -10.84
CA SER A 86 21.11 29.22 -10.06
C SER A 86 21.05 27.74 -9.68
N GLU A 87 19.90 27.28 -9.19
CA GLU A 87 19.71 25.92 -8.67
C GLU A 87 18.39 25.32 -9.19
N PRO A 88 18.38 24.78 -10.43
CA PRO A 88 17.17 24.27 -11.05
C PRO A 88 16.56 23.08 -10.28
N GLU A 89 17.38 22.23 -9.66
CA GLU A 89 16.90 21.09 -8.87
C GLU A 89 16.21 21.52 -7.57
N LEU A 90 16.79 22.48 -6.85
CA LEU A 90 16.22 23.05 -5.63
C LEU A 90 14.90 23.76 -5.95
N TYR A 91 14.87 24.55 -7.02
CA TYR A 91 13.66 25.20 -7.52
C TYR A 91 12.57 24.18 -7.85
N ALA A 92 12.91 23.11 -8.57
CA ALA A 92 11.93 22.07 -8.93
C ALA A 92 11.36 21.34 -7.70
N ALA A 93 12.14 21.18 -6.64
CA ALA A 93 11.69 20.53 -5.40
C ALA A 93 10.82 21.46 -4.52
N VAL A 94 11.16 22.75 -4.45
CA VAL A 94 10.48 23.70 -3.56
C VAL A 94 9.27 24.39 -4.21
N ARG A 95 9.16 24.34 -5.55
CA ARG A 95 8.03 24.91 -6.31
C ARG A 95 6.67 24.64 -5.63
N PRO A 96 5.83 25.67 -5.41
CA PRO A 96 4.54 25.48 -4.79
C PRO A 96 3.64 24.65 -5.72
N PRO A 97 2.95 23.62 -5.19
CA PRO A 97 2.08 22.81 -6.00
C PRO A 97 0.75 23.53 -6.29
N PRO A 98 0.09 23.19 -7.41
CA PRO A 98 -1.21 23.75 -7.72
C PRO A 98 -2.27 23.23 -6.76
N LEU A 99 -3.16 24.11 -6.30
CA LEU A 99 -4.30 23.83 -5.43
C LEU A 99 -5.22 22.79 -6.06
N SER A 100 -5.40 22.83 -7.38
CA SER A 100 -6.25 21.89 -8.13
C SER A 100 -5.82 20.43 -7.97
N ALA A 101 -4.53 20.15 -7.90
CA ALA A 101 -4.02 18.79 -7.72
C ALA A 101 -4.38 18.24 -6.33
N PHE A 102 -4.23 19.06 -5.28
CA PHE A 102 -4.57 18.69 -3.92
C PHE A 102 -6.09 18.65 -3.69
N ALA A 103 -6.86 19.54 -4.33
CA ALA A 103 -8.31 19.49 -4.33
C ALA A 103 -8.85 18.21 -5.02
N ALA A 104 -8.20 17.74 -6.09
CA ALA A 104 -8.56 16.50 -6.74
C ALA A 104 -8.19 15.25 -5.91
N LEU A 105 -7.05 15.29 -5.22
CA LEU A 105 -6.60 14.21 -4.33
C LEU A 105 -7.53 14.08 -3.11
N THR A 106 -7.80 15.19 -2.43
CA THR A 106 -8.72 15.25 -1.28
C THR A 106 -10.13 14.78 -1.63
N ALA A 107 -10.64 15.13 -2.82
CA ALA A 107 -11.91 14.62 -3.32
C ALA A 107 -11.87 13.09 -3.55
N ARG A 108 -10.76 12.55 -4.11
CA ARG A 108 -10.57 11.09 -4.27
C ARG A 108 -10.53 10.34 -2.95
N LEU A 109 -10.02 10.95 -1.87
CA LEU A 109 -10.05 10.39 -0.52
C LEU A 109 -11.42 10.48 0.16
N GLY A 110 -12.41 11.11 -0.50
CA GLY A 110 -13.74 11.32 0.08
C GLY A 110 -13.80 12.40 1.16
N LEU A 111 -12.74 13.23 1.30
CA LEU A 111 -12.67 14.28 2.33
C LEU A 111 -13.47 15.54 1.99
N ILE A 112 -13.92 15.70 0.73
CA ILE A 112 -14.67 16.88 0.28
C ILE A 112 -16.02 16.45 -0.32
N PRO A 113 -17.04 16.15 0.50
CA PRO A 113 -18.43 16.13 0.05
C PRO A 113 -18.90 17.50 -0.48
N SER A 114 -19.97 17.48 -1.27
CA SER A 114 -20.52 18.67 -1.94
C SER A 114 -21.20 19.67 -0.98
N SER A 115 -21.59 19.25 0.22
CA SER A 115 -22.27 20.08 1.24
C SER A 115 -21.33 20.90 2.12
N LEU A 116 -20.01 20.80 1.94
CA LEU A 116 -19.04 21.39 2.86
C LEU A 116 -18.89 22.91 2.74
N ASP A 117 -18.68 23.53 3.89
CA ASP A 117 -18.27 24.92 4.00
C ASP A 117 -16.90 25.16 3.32
N PRO A 118 -16.70 26.29 2.61
CA PRO A 118 -15.42 26.61 1.98
C PRO A 118 -14.23 26.67 2.93
N GLN A 119 -14.41 27.09 4.19
CA GLN A 119 -13.29 27.19 5.14
C GLN A 119 -12.80 25.79 5.54
N THR A 120 -13.73 24.88 5.84
CA THR A 120 -13.42 23.48 6.14
C THR A 120 -12.80 22.78 4.94
N ARG A 121 -13.27 23.09 3.73
CA ARG A 121 -12.67 22.59 2.48
C ARG A 121 -11.19 22.96 2.39
N ASP A 122 -10.86 24.25 2.57
CA ASP A 122 -9.49 24.73 2.50
C ASP A 122 -8.61 24.14 3.62
N HIS A 123 -9.17 23.99 4.82
CA HIS A 123 -8.50 23.34 5.95
C HIS A 123 -8.11 21.89 5.62
N ARG A 124 -9.05 21.08 5.11
CA ARG A 124 -8.79 19.68 4.72
C ARG A 124 -7.75 19.57 3.60
N ILE A 125 -7.77 20.50 2.65
CA ILE A 125 -6.77 20.57 1.59
C ILE A 125 -5.37 20.83 2.17
N ARG A 126 -5.26 21.76 3.14
CA ARG A 126 -3.99 22.04 3.83
C ARG A 126 -3.50 20.84 4.65
N LEU A 127 -4.39 20.11 5.33
CA LEU A 127 -4.02 18.88 6.05
C LEU A 127 -3.49 17.79 5.12
N VAL A 128 -4.11 17.59 3.96
CA VAL A 128 -3.60 16.63 2.97
C VAL A 128 -2.26 17.10 2.38
N TYR A 129 -2.08 18.41 2.20
CA TYR A 129 -0.79 18.97 1.83
C TYR A 129 0.29 18.72 2.88
N GLN A 130 -0.02 18.91 4.16
CA GLN A 130 0.85 18.53 5.28
C GLN A 130 1.14 17.02 5.29
N ALA A 131 0.15 16.17 4.98
CA ALA A 131 0.37 14.73 4.88
C ALA A 131 1.33 14.35 3.73
N CYS A 132 1.39 15.14 2.65
CA CYS A 132 2.30 14.91 1.52
C CYS A 132 3.70 15.55 1.69
N THR A 133 3.95 16.31 2.76
CA THR A 133 5.26 16.91 3.07
C THR A 133 6.07 16.05 4.03
N HIS A 134 7.16 15.47 3.52
CA HIS A 134 8.07 14.66 4.32
C HIS A 134 9.01 15.55 5.17
N PRO A 135 9.42 15.13 6.39
CA PRO A 135 10.29 15.92 7.27
C PRO A 135 11.61 16.37 6.62
N SER A 136 12.17 15.56 5.71
CA SER A 136 13.39 15.92 4.98
C SER A 136 13.24 17.13 4.05
N PHE A 137 12.00 17.54 3.74
CA PHE A 137 11.73 18.73 2.94
C PHE A 137 12.11 20.02 3.69
N GLN A 138 12.05 20.03 5.03
CA GLN A 138 12.44 21.20 5.83
C GLN A 138 13.87 21.66 5.49
N ALA A 139 14.81 20.73 5.32
CA ALA A 139 16.19 21.06 4.97
C ALA A 139 16.32 21.80 3.63
N LEU A 140 15.44 21.56 2.66
CA LEU A 140 15.44 22.29 1.39
C LEU A 140 14.92 23.71 1.57
N VAL A 141 13.90 23.88 2.41
CA VAL A 141 13.35 25.20 2.73
C VAL A 141 14.36 26.03 3.53
N ASP A 142 15.07 25.41 4.46
CA ASP A 142 16.14 26.07 5.22
C ASP A 142 17.28 26.51 4.30
N GLN A 143 17.63 25.70 3.29
CA GLN A 143 18.62 26.07 2.28
C GLN A 143 18.18 27.31 1.48
N VAL A 144 16.92 27.34 1.01
CA VAL A 144 16.35 28.50 0.31
C VAL A 144 16.36 29.75 1.19
N ASN A 145 15.93 29.62 2.45
CA ASN A 145 15.81 30.74 3.38
C ASN A 145 17.19 31.30 3.81
N ALA A 146 18.20 30.44 3.96
CA ALA A 146 19.56 30.85 4.30
C ALA A 146 20.21 31.69 3.19
N SER A 147 19.86 31.42 1.94
CA SER A 147 20.34 32.19 0.78
C SER A 147 19.50 33.45 0.56
N ALA A 148 19.93 34.59 1.11
CA ALA A 148 19.27 35.89 0.96
C ALA A 148 18.99 36.31 -0.50
N ASN A 149 19.75 35.79 -1.47
CA ASN A 149 19.60 36.07 -2.91
C ASN A 149 18.62 35.12 -3.64
N LEU A 150 18.11 34.07 -3.00
CA LEU A 150 17.28 33.02 -3.59
C LEU A 150 15.89 32.92 -2.95
N GLN A 151 15.40 34.01 -2.32
CA GLN A 151 14.07 34.05 -1.72
C GLN A 151 12.98 33.61 -2.72
N LEU A 152 12.01 32.84 -2.22
CA LEU A 152 10.85 32.44 -2.99
C LEU A 152 9.99 33.67 -3.30
N GLU A 153 10.03 34.12 -4.55
CA GLU A 153 9.09 35.12 -5.04
C GLU A 153 7.65 34.58 -4.89
N PRO A 154 6.72 35.37 -4.33
CA PRO A 154 5.35 34.91 -4.08
C PRO A 154 4.68 34.49 -5.39
N SER A 155 4.35 33.21 -5.50
CA SER A 155 3.43 32.47 -6.41
C SER A 155 3.22 32.99 -7.85
N ALA A 156 2.89 34.27 -8.04
CA ALA A 156 2.67 34.93 -9.32
C ALA A 156 3.89 34.89 -10.28
N ALA A 157 5.13 34.77 -9.76
CA ALA A 157 6.33 34.67 -10.60
C ALA A 157 6.55 33.26 -11.20
N VAL A 158 5.89 32.23 -10.67
CA VAL A 158 6.15 30.81 -11.03
C VAL A 158 5.36 30.38 -12.27
N SER A 159 4.22 31.02 -12.56
CA SER A 159 3.35 30.63 -13.67
C SER A 159 3.84 31.11 -15.04
N GLY A 160 4.78 32.06 -15.11
CA GLY A 160 5.22 32.67 -16.40
C GLY A 160 4.12 33.41 -17.16
N LEU A 161 2.86 33.30 -16.71
CA LEU A 161 1.69 34.01 -17.20
C LEU A 161 1.69 35.42 -16.61
N ALA A 162 2.28 36.33 -17.39
CA ALA A 162 2.08 37.78 -17.40
C ALA A 162 2.12 38.54 -16.05
N LYS A 163 3.11 39.44 -15.92
CA LYS A 163 2.98 40.68 -15.12
C LYS A 163 1.95 41.62 -15.76
N LYS A 164 0.71 41.19 -15.94
CA LYS A 164 -0.39 42.08 -16.32
C LYS A 164 -0.94 42.66 -15.04
N GLN A 165 -0.84 43.98 -14.89
CA GLN A 165 -1.38 44.73 -13.76
C GLN A 165 -2.86 44.33 -13.57
N GLY A 166 -3.17 43.58 -12.50
CA GLY A 166 -4.52 43.11 -12.17
C GLY A 166 -4.72 41.59 -12.05
N ALA A 167 -3.83 40.74 -12.57
CA ALA A 167 -4.00 39.27 -12.52
C ALA A 167 -3.41 38.58 -11.27
N SER A 168 -2.65 39.30 -10.45
CA SER A 168 -1.74 38.69 -9.47
C SER A 168 -2.41 37.98 -8.28
N ALA A 169 -3.59 38.41 -7.85
CA ALA A 169 -4.23 37.87 -6.65
C ALA A 169 -4.93 36.52 -6.90
N LEU A 170 -5.63 36.39 -8.03
CA LEU A 170 -6.31 35.15 -8.41
C LEU A 170 -5.31 34.06 -8.81
N ASP A 171 -4.23 34.44 -9.50
CA ASP A 171 -3.17 33.50 -9.86
C ASP A 171 -2.37 33.03 -8.64
N ALA A 172 -2.16 33.91 -7.65
CA ALA A 172 -1.54 33.50 -6.39
C ALA A 172 -2.38 32.47 -5.61
N ALA A 173 -3.72 32.60 -5.67
CA ALA A 173 -4.66 31.68 -5.03
C ALA A 173 -4.71 30.28 -5.67
N GLN A 174 -4.15 30.10 -6.87
CA GLN A 174 -4.11 28.80 -7.55
C GLN A 174 -3.05 27.85 -6.99
N PHE A 175 -2.13 28.32 -6.14
CA PHE A 175 -1.04 27.53 -5.60
C PHE A 175 -1.04 27.50 -4.08
N LEU A 176 -0.60 26.38 -3.52
CA LEU A 176 -0.42 26.24 -2.08
C LEU A 176 0.95 26.79 -1.70
N THR A 177 0.96 27.96 -1.07
CA THR A 177 2.17 28.59 -0.53
C THR A 177 2.59 27.95 0.79
N LEU A 178 3.87 28.06 1.12
CA LEU A 178 4.38 27.65 2.43
C LEU A 178 3.92 28.66 3.49
N PRO A 179 3.47 28.21 4.68
CA PRO A 179 3.16 29.11 5.79
C PRO A 179 4.45 29.74 6.34
N GLU A 180 4.34 30.98 6.81
CA GLU A 180 5.48 31.78 7.31
C GLU A 180 6.10 31.23 8.62
N GLY A 181 5.40 30.34 9.32
CA GLY A 181 5.80 29.75 10.61
C GLY A 181 6.62 28.46 10.55
N GLY A 182 7.06 28.02 9.35
CA GLY A 182 7.83 26.79 9.15
C GLY A 182 7.06 25.68 8.43
N VAL A 183 7.75 24.61 8.01
CA VAL A 183 7.10 23.51 7.26
C VAL A 183 6.44 22.53 8.21
N GLU A 184 5.11 22.50 8.18
CA GLU A 184 4.34 21.41 8.75
C GLU A 184 4.59 20.13 7.95
N HIS A 185 5.01 19.07 8.64
CA HIS A 185 5.42 17.80 8.04
C HIS A 185 4.64 16.62 8.62
N HIS A 186 4.61 15.51 7.90
CA HIS A 186 3.72 14.39 8.21
C HIS A 186 4.19 13.40 9.29
N ALA A 187 5.34 13.61 9.95
CA ALA A 187 5.94 12.60 10.84
C ALA A 187 4.98 12.10 11.94
N ALA A 188 4.31 13.03 12.63
CA ALA A 188 3.37 12.69 13.70
C ALA A 188 2.09 12.03 13.17
N LEU A 189 1.61 12.46 11.99
CA LEU A 189 0.45 11.83 11.34
C LEU A 189 0.78 10.41 10.89
N ALA A 190 1.99 10.17 10.38
CA ALA A 190 2.42 8.86 9.93
C ALA A 190 2.53 7.85 11.08
N THR A 191 2.95 8.26 12.29
CA THR A 191 3.01 7.36 13.46
C THR A 191 1.62 6.96 13.95
N VAL A 192 0.67 7.90 13.98
CA VAL A 192 -0.74 7.63 14.30
C VAL A 192 -1.35 6.69 13.26
N GLY A 193 -1.18 7.02 11.97
CA GLY A 193 -1.70 6.21 10.87
C GLY A 193 -1.14 4.79 10.86
N ASN A 194 0.15 4.62 11.14
CA ASN A 194 0.76 3.29 11.24
C ASN A 194 0.13 2.45 12.37
N SER A 195 -0.18 3.10 13.50
CA SER A 195 -0.81 2.44 14.65
C SER A 195 -2.26 2.03 14.34
N LEU A 196 -3.02 2.92 13.70
CA LEU A 196 -4.40 2.65 13.25
C LEU A 196 -4.45 1.51 12.22
N LEU A 197 -3.60 1.58 11.21
CA LEU A 197 -3.46 0.57 10.17
C LEU A 197 -3.15 -0.82 10.76
N GLY A 198 -2.19 -0.87 11.68
CA GLY A 198 -1.81 -2.12 12.36
C GLY A 198 -2.94 -2.67 13.22
N MET A 199 -3.61 -1.82 13.99
CA MET A 199 -4.73 -2.20 14.86
C MET A 199 -5.92 -2.74 14.04
N LEU A 200 -6.41 -1.96 13.07
CA LEU A 200 -7.58 -2.28 12.25
C LEU A 200 -7.35 -3.50 11.34
N ALA A 201 -6.16 -3.65 10.77
CA ALA A 201 -5.84 -4.84 9.98
C ALA A 201 -5.71 -6.10 10.85
N THR A 202 -5.16 -5.96 12.06
CA THR A 202 -4.99 -7.10 12.97
C THR A 202 -6.34 -7.59 13.50
N GLU A 203 -7.25 -6.69 13.92
CA GLU A 203 -8.59 -7.10 14.36
C GLU A 203 -9.35 -7.83 13.25
N HIS A 204 -9.32 -7.29 12.04
CA HIS A 204 -10.05 -7.84 10.91
C HIS A 204 -9.53 -9.23 10.52
N LEU A 205 -8.20 -9.39 10.45
CA LEU A 205 -7.60 -10.69 10.12
C LEU A 205 -7.77 -11.72 11.23
N HIS A 206 -7.71 -11.30 12.49
CA HIS A 206 -7.88 -12.21 13.62
C HIS A 206 -9.32 -12.73 13.71
N LEU A 207 -10.31 -11.87 13.45
CA LEU A 207 -11.72 -12.26 13.46
C LEU A 207 -12.11 -13.07 12.24
N ARG A 208 -11.55 -12.76 11.06
CA ARG A 208 -11.78 -13.52 9.82
C ARG A 208 -11.12 -14.90 9.83
N TYR A 209 -9.94 -15.02 10.46
CA TYR A 209 -9.19 -16.26 10.58
C TYR A 209 -8.83 -16.53 12.05
N PRO A 210 -9.79 -17.01 12.87
CA PRO A 210 -9.60 -17.15 14.32
C PRO A 210 -8.49 -18.13 14.70
N ASN A 211 -8.23 -19.13 13.85
CA ASN A 211 -7.23 -20.16 14.10
C ASN A 211 -5.85 -19.85 13.49
N LEU A 212 -5.64 -18.67 12.90
CA LEU A 212 -4.41 -18.38 12.17
C LEU A 212 -3.18 -18.31 13.10
N PRO A 213 -2.08 -19.04 12.79
CA PRO A 213 -0.80 -18.92 13.47
C PRO A 213 -0.30 -17.49 13.63
N THR A 214 0.22 -17.12 14.81
CA THR A 214 0.69 -15.74 15.08
C THR A 214 1.76 -15.26 14.10
N ARG A 215 2.66 -16.15 13.66
CA ARG A 215 3.70 -15.79 12.67
C ARG A 215 3.08 -15.43 11.32
N VAL A 216 2.08 -16.20 10.91
CA VAL A 216 1.38 -15.99 9.63
C VAL A 216 0.47 -14.78 9.73
N LEU A 217 -0.24 -14.58 10.85
CA LEU A 217 -1.03 -13.39 11.11
C LEU A 217 -0.16 -12.13 10.99
N LYS A 218 1.03 -12.10 11.62
CA LYS A 218 1.96 -10.98 11.49
C LYS A 218 2.43 -10.77 10.05
N ALA A 219 2.73 -11.85 9.33
CA ALA A 219 3.12 -11.76 7.92
C ALA A 219 1.97 -11.24 7.05
N ALA A 220 0.74 -11.69 7.31
CA ALA A 220 -0.47 -11.25 6.63
C ALA A 220 -0.74 -9.76 6.89
N VAL A 221 -0.70 -9.29 8.14
CA VAL A 221 -0.83 -7.86 8.47
C VAL A 221 0.22 -7.03 7.74
N SER A 222 1.48 -7.49 7.75
CA SER A 222 2.57 -6.82 7.02
C SER A 222 2.43 -6.90 5.49
N ALA A 223 1.69 -7.87 4.96
CA ALA A 223 1.47 -8.01 3.54
C ALA A 223 0.27 -7.20 3.06
N TYR A 224 -0.76 -7.01 3.89
CA TYR A 224 -1.86 -6.10 3.61
C TYR A 224 -1.45 -4.64 3.78
N VAL A 225 -0.80 -4.31 4.89
CA VAL A 225 -0.53 -2.93 5.30
C VAL A 225 0.97 -2.65 5.49
N GLY A 226 1.79 -3.33 4.68
CA GLY A 226 3.23 -3.12 4.64
C GLY A 226 3.63 -1.87 3.86
N PRO A 227 4.91 -1.46 3.96
CA PRO A 227 5.43 -0.33 3.20
C PRO A 227 5.26 -0.49 1.67
N SER A 228 5.46 -1.71 1.15
CA SER A 228 5.29 -1.98 -0.29
C SER A 228 3.85 -1.77 -0.73
N THR A 229 2.90 -2.37 -0.03
CA THR A 229 1.48 -2.23 -0.38
C THR A 229 0.99 -0.82 -0.17
N LEU A 230 1.39 -0.15 0.91
CA LEU A 230 1.12 1.28 1.11
C LEU A 230 1.64 2.11 -0.06
N SER A 231 2.85 1.87 -0.55
CA SER A 231 3.37 2.59 -1.71
C SER A 231 2.56 2.32 -2.97
N ASP A 232 2.09 1.09 -3.17
CA ASP A 232 1.29 0.68 -4.34
C ASP A 232 -0.13 1.26 -4.27
N VAL A 233 -0.78 1.27 -3.10
CA VAL A 233 -2.06 1.99 -2.90
C VAL A 233 -1.88 3.48 -3.15
N GLY A 234 -0.78 4.04 -2.67
CA GLY A 234 -0.46 5.44 -2.86
C GLY A 234 -0.30 5.80 -4.33
N THR A 235 0.31 4.94 -5.14
CA THR A 235 0.42 5.16 -6.58
C THR A 235 -0.94 5.03 -7.29
N GLU A 236 -1.77 4.07 -6.89
CA GLU A 236 -3.15 3.91 -7.39
C GLU A 236 -4.03 5.13 -7.09
N LEU A 237 -3.90 5.72 -5.90
CA LEU A 237 -4.59 6.94 -5.50
C LEU A 237 -4.00 8.21 -6.11
N GLY A 238 -2.85 8.11 -6.78
CA GLY A 238 -2.19 9.19 -7.50
C GLY A 238 -1.21 10.03 -6.68
N LEU A 239 -0.71 9.55 -5.53
CA LEU A 239 0.34 10.23 -4.76
C LEU A 239 1.68 10.31 -5.49
N SER A 240 1.96 9.34 -6.37
CA SER A 240 3.17 9.35 -7.21
C SER A 240 3.09 10.36 -8.36
N ALA A 241 1.99 11.10 -8.51
CA ALA A 241 1.90 12.15 -9.51
C ALA A 241 2.88 13.29 -9.22
N GLN A 242 3.31 13.95 -10.29
CA GLN A 242 4.34 14.99 -10.23
C GLN A 242 3.89 16.14 -9.32
N GLY A 243 4.75 16.52 -8.36
CA GLY A 243 4.55 17.69 -7.50
C GLY A 243 3.64 17.48 -6.28
N ILE A 244 3.10 16.27 -6.06
CA ILE A 244 2.29 16.00 -4.86
C ILE A 244 3.18 15.67 -3.65
N LEU A 245 4.03 14.64 -3.77
CA LEU A 245 4.95 14.26 -2.70
C LEU A 245 6.16 15.18 -2.65
N ARG A 246 6.40 15.80 -1.49
CA ARG A 246 7.49 16.77 -1.28
C ARG A 246 8.50 16.21 -0.30
N TRP A 247 9.73 16.01 -0.78
CA TRP A 247 10.82 15.43 0.00
C TRP A 247 12.17 15.76 -0.63
N ASN A 248 13.23 15.66 0.17
CA ASN A 248 14.60 15.80 -0.32
C ASN A 248 15.14 14.47 -0.84
N LYS A 249 15.41 14.38 -2.15
CA LYS A 249 15.95 13.19 -2.84
C LYS A 249 17.35 12.79 -2.37
N GLN A 250 18.12 13.75 -1.87
CA GLN A 250 19.48 13.54 -1.38
C GLN A 250 19.52 13.20 0.11
N ALA A 251 18.38 13.28 0.81
CA ALA A 251 18.33 13.00 2.23
C ALA A 251 18.66 11.53 2.52
N ARG A 252 19.45 11.36 3.58
CA ARG A 252 19.86 10.05 4.09
C ARG A 252 19.20 9.81 5.44
N VAL A 253 18.74 8.58 5.63
CA VAL A 253 18.09 8.14 6.87
C VAL A 253 18.85 6.94 7.41
N PRO A 254 19.00 6.81 8.75
CA PRO A 254 19.61 5.63 9.34
C PRO A 254 18.86 4.37 8.91
N ALA A 255 19.59 3.36 8.44
CA ALA A 255 19.01 2.10 7.94
C ALA A 255 18.18 1.35 9.01
N SER A 256 18.32 1.70 10.30
CA SER A 256 17.60 1.12 11.44
C SER A 256 16.25 1.76 11.76
N SER A 257 15.85 2.84 11.07
CA SER A 257 14.64 3.64 11.41
C SER A 257 13.30 2.94 11.10
N ASN A 258 13.28 1.92 10.23
CA ASN A 258 12.11 1.07 10.11
C ASN A 258 12.06 0.14 11.32
N LEU A 259 11.40 0.60 12.38
CA LEU A 259 11.07 -0.17 13.58
C LEU A 259 10.13 -1.36 13.31
N THR A 260 10.22 -2.02 12.15
CA THR A 260 10.36 -3.47 12.22
C THR A 260 11.69 -3.75 12.90
N GLN A 261 11.72 -3.63 14.24
CA GLN A 261 12.68 -4.38 15.02
C GLN A 261 12.70 -5.76 14.40
N LYS A 262 13.84 -6.10 13.82
CA LYS A 262 14.24 -7.47 13.59
C LYS A 262 14.27 -8.10 14.99
N ARG A 263 13.09 -8.40 15.56
CA ARG A 263 12.85 -9.47 16.52
C ARG A 263 13.05 -10.77 15.72
N GLY A 264 14.23 -10.92 15.13
CA GLY A 264 14.84 -12.20 14.88
C GLY A 264 15.03 -12.81 16.25
N GLY A 265 14.37 -13.94 16.46
CA GLY A 265 14.05 -14.44 17.77
C GLY A 265 15.24 -14.60 18.71
N ARG A 266 15.09 -14.04 19.90
CA ARG A 266 15.49 -14.64 21.17
C ARG A 266 14.38 -14.27 22.15
N GLY A 267 13.83 -15.26 22.86
CA GLY A 267 12.83 -15.01 23.89
C GLY A 267 13.41 -14.02 24.90
N ALA A 268 12.73 -12.91 25.09
CA ALA A 268 13.05 -11.95 26.14
C ALA A 268 12.00 -12.13 27.25
N LEU A 269 12.39 -12.85 28.29
CA LEU A 269 11.97 -12.50 29.65
C LEU A 269 12.43 -11.06 29.93
N PRO A 270 11.76 -10.32 30.83
CA PRO A 270 12.17 -8.96 31.18
C PRO A 270 13.56 -9.02 31.82
N ARG A 271 14.59 -8.60 31.08
CA ARG A 271 15.94 -8.50 31.61
C ARG A 271 16.00 -7.25 32.48
N THR A 272 16.19 -7.47 33.78
CA THR A 272 16.39 -6.44 34.79
C THR A 272 17.54 -5.53 34.40
N LEU A 273 17.38 -4.26 34.79
CA LEU A 273 18.29 -3.15 34.56
C LEU A 273 19.67 -3.48 35.13
N SER A 274 20.64 -3.80 34.28
CA SER A 274 22.06 -3.78 34.65
C SER A 274 22.80 -2.85 33.70
N SER A 275 23.12 -1.67 34.22
CA SER A 275 24.00 -0.68 33.64
C SER A 275 25.37 -1.27 33.35
N SER A 276 25.68 -1.47 32.07
CA SER A 276 27.06 -1.53 31.61
C SER A 276 27.22 -0.62 30.41
N THR A 277 28.10 0.36 30.60
CA THR A 277 28.63 1.30 29.62
C THR A 277 29.30 0.54 28.48
N ALA A 278 28.53 0.25 27.43
CA ALA A 278 29.06 -0.19 26.15
C ALA A 278 29.16 1.02 25.22
N SER A 279 30.36 1.59 25.17
CA SER A 279 30.85 2.39 24.05
C SER A 279 30.75 1.54 22.78
N ALA A 280 29.62 1.63 22.08
CA ALA A 280 29.39 0.99 20.80
C ALA A 280 29.27 2.09 19.73
N SER A 281 30.40 2.39 19.09
CA SER A 281 30.47 3.12 17.83
C SER A 281 29.86 2.28 16.70
N SER A 282 28.55 2.01 16.76
CA SER A 282 27.82 1.53 15.60
C SER A 282 27.55 2.74 14.70
N SER A 283 28.42 2.99 13.73
CA SER A 283 28.11 3.89 12.62
C SER A 283 26.85 3.36 11.93
N ALA A 284 25.71 3.97 12.26
CA ALA A 284 24.43 3.60 11.67
C ALA A 284 24.57 3.76 10.16
N GLN A 285 24.53 2.64 9.42
CA GLN A 285 24.60 2.66 7.97
C GLN A 285 23.49 3.59 7.45
N MET A 286 23.88 4.67 6.79
CA MET A 286 22.95 5.66 6.25
C MET A 286 22.52 5.20 4.86
N ARG A 287 21.21 5.01 4.66
CA ARG A 287 20.65 4.68 3.34
C ARG A 287 20.02 5.93 2.72
N THR A 288 19.97 5.98 1.40
CA THR A 288 19.21 7.00 0.68
C THR A 288 17.72 6.78 0.90
N LEU A 289 16.96 7.86 1.00
CA LEU A 289 15.51 7.80 1.01
C LEU A 289 14.99 7.41 -0.38
N LEU A 290 14.10 6.42 -0.43
CA LEU A 290 13.47 6.00 -1.68
C LEU A 290 12.09 6.66 -1.80
N SER A 291 11.69 6.97 -3.03
CA SER A 291 10.36 7.53 -3.30
C SER A 291 9.22 6.63 -2.81
N ARG A 292 9.40 5.31 -2.83
CA ARG A 292 8.38 4.34 -2.35
C ARG A 292 8.22 4.40 -0.83
N ASP A 293 9.31 4.61 -0.09
CA ASP A 293 9.27 4.73 1.38
C ASP A 293 8.52 6.01 1.78
N VAL A 294 8.83 7.13 1.12
CA VAL A 294 8.15 8.41 1.34
C VAL A 294 6.67 8.32 0.98
N ALA A 295 6.32 7.63 -0.11
CA ALA A 295 4.93 7.39 -0.48
C ALA A 295 4.19 6.54 0.57
N ALA A 296 4.86 5.53 1.14
CA ALA A 296 4.29 4.72 2.21
C ALA A 296 4.06 5.53 3.50
N ASP A 297 5.00 6.40 3.87
CA ASP A 297 4.85 7.30 5.02
C ASP A 297 3.74 8.33 4.81
N ALA A 298 3.65 8.91 3.61
CA ALA A 298 2.55 9.79 3.24
C ALA A 298 1.20 9.07 3.30
N MET A 299 1.10 7.82 2.82
CA MET A 299 -0.13 7.03 2.94
C MET A 299 -0.56 6.79 4.39
N ARG A 300 0.40 6.51 5.29
CA ARG A 300 0.10 6.42 6.73
C ARG A 300 -0.46 7.75 7.24
N ALA A 301 0.17 8.86 6.88
CA ALA A 301 -0.29 10.18 7.29
C ALA A 301 -1.69 10.52 6.77
N LEU A 302 -2.02 10.15 5.53
CA LEU A 302 -3.37 10.36 4.97
C LEU A 302 -4.45 9.58 5.72
N VAL A 303 -4.14 8.34 6.15
CA VAL A 303 -5.06 7.57 7.00
C VAL A 303 -5.30 8.29 8.33
N ALA A 304 -4.27 8.91 8.91
CA ALA A 304 -4.45 9.72 10.13
C ALA A 304 -5.27 10.99 9.87
N VAL A 305 -5.12 11.65 8.72
CA VAL A 305 -5.97 12.79 8.32
C VAL A 305 -7.43 12.37 8.17
N ILE A 306 -7.71 11.22 7.52
CA ILE A 306 -9.07 10.68 7.41
C ILE A 306 -9.65 10.40 8.79
N PHE A 307 -8.86 9.80 9.69
CA PHE A 307 -9.28 9.56 11.06
C PHE A 307 -9.58 10.85 11.84
N GLN A 308 -8.75 11.88 11.69
CA GLN A 308 -8.93 13.17 12.36
C GLN A 308 -10.17 13.92 11.86
N GLU A 309 -10.43 13.88 10.55
CA GLU A 309 -11.50 14.65 9.91
C GLU A 309 -12.85 13.94 9.89
N GLN A 310 -12.87 12.61 9.73
CA GLN A 310 -14.07 11.79 9.53
C GLN A 310 -14.26 10.69 10.59
N GLY A 311 -13.35 10.59 11.56
CA GLY A 311 -13.46 9.64 12.65
C GLY A 311 -13.03 8.20 12.31
N LEU A 312 -13.20 7.32 13.30
CA LEU A 312 -12.75 5.92 13.23
C LEU A 312 -13.52 5.10 12.21
N SER A 313 -14.84 5.31 12.11
CA SER A 313 -15.70 4.56 11.21
C SER A 313 -15.32 4.77 9.74
N ALA A 314 -15.09 6.02 9.34
CA ALA A 314 -14.64 6.36 8.00
C ALA A 314 -13.24 5.80 7.69
N ALA A 315 -12.30 5.93 8.64
CA ALA A 315 -10.95 5.37 8.49
C ALA A 315 -10.97 3.85 8.32
N ARG A 316 -11.81 3.14 9.08
CA ARG A 316 -12.00 1.69 8.95
C ARG A 316 -12.61 1.31 7.61
N ASN A 317 -13.61 2.04 7.14
CA ASN A 317 -14.22 1.80 5.83
C ASN A 317 -13.19 2.00 4.71
N PHE A 318 -12.39 3.07 4.79
CA PHE A 318 -11.29 3.35 3.87
C PHE A 318 -10.24 2.24 3.87
N ILE A 319 -9.81 1.77 5.05
CA ILE A 319 -8.83 0.69 5.16
C ILE A 319 -9.38 -0.63 4.61
N THR A 320 -10.64 -0.93 4.90
CA THR A 320 -11.29 -2.16 4.42
C THR A 320 -11.42 -2.14 2.90
N SER A 321 -11.92 -1.03 2.33
CA SER A 321 -12.14 -0.89 0.90
C SER A 321 -10.84 -0.91 0.10
N HIS A 322 -9.81 -0.18 0.55
CA HIS A 322 -8.56 -0.04 -0.19
C HIS A 322 -7.53 -1.12 0.14
N PHE A 323 -7.42 -1.61 1.37
CA PHE A 323 -6.36 -2.54 1.78
C PHE A 323 -6.86 -3.97 1.93
N LEU A 324 -7.89 -4.19 2.76
CA LEU A 324 -8.30 -5.54 3.16
C LEU A 324 -9.05 -6.31 2.07
N ASN A 325 -9.60 -5.62 1.08
CA ASN A 325 -10.23 -6.24 -0.10
C ASN A 325 -9.22 -6.79 -1.12
N ARG A 326 -7.91 -6.56 -0.96
CA ARG A 326 -6.91 -7.15 -1.85
C ARG A 326 -6.83 -8.66 -1.66
N SER A 327 -6.70 -9.41 -2.75
CA SER A 327 -6.52 -10.86 -2.67
C SER A 327 -5.11 -11.20 -2.20
N LEU A 328 -5.00 -11.94 -1.10
CA LEU A 328 -3.73 -12.49 -0.61
C LEU A 328 -3.86 -13.99 -0.41
N ASN A 329 -2.91 -14.76 -0.95
CA ASN A 329 -2.85 -16.19 -0.72
C ASN A 329 -2.21 -16.52 0.64
N LEU A 330 -3.04 -16.72 1.67
CA LEU A 330 -2.58 -17.05 3.02
C LEU A 330 -1.98 -18.46 3.10
N ALA A 331 -2.34 -19.36 2.18
CA ALA A 331 -1.86 -20.73 2.17
C ALA A 331 -0.35 -20.81 1.93
N ASP A 332 0.22 -19.88 1.15
CA ASP A 332 1.65 -19.82 0.82
C ASP A 332 2.49 -19.32 2.00
N LEU A 333 1.88 -18.58 2.93
CA LEU A 333 2.53 -18.12 4.16
C LEU A 333 2.62 -19.22 5.22
N LEU A 334 1.78 -20.26 5.12
CA LEU A 334 1.78 -21.42 6.02
C LEU A 334 2.86 -22.41 5.59
N LYS A 335 3.99 -22.38 6.31
CA LYS A 335 5.11 -23.32 6.14
C LYS A 335 5.17 -24.30 7.30
N PHE A 336 5.20 -25.59 6.99
CA PHE A 336 5.28 -26.67 7.96
C PHE A 336 6.60 -27.41 7.82
N ASN A 337 7.27 -27.69 8.94
CA ASN A 337 8.45 -28.56 8.93
C ASN A 337 8.02 -30.02 9.07
N ASP A 338 7.25 -30.33 10.13
CA ASP A 338 6.76 -31.69 10.43
C ASP A 338 5.23 -31.73 10.56
N PRO A 339 4.47 -31.75 9.44
CA PRO A 339 3.01 -31.62 9.45
C PRO A 339 2.32 -32.83 10.09
N LYS A 340 2.89 -34.04 10.05
CA LYS A 340 2.31 -35.23 10.69
C LYS A 340 2.27 -35.10 12.20
N LEU A 341 3.39 -34.70 12.80
CA LEU A 341 3.52 -34.51 14.24
C LEU A 341 2.69 -33.32 14.72
N ALA A 342 2.69 -32.24 13.92
CA ALA A 342 1.82 -31.09 14.14
C ALA A 342 0.35 -31.51 14.15
N LEU A 343 -0.09 -32.32 13.19
CA LEU A 343 -1.47 -32.78 13.07
C LEU A 343 -1.86 -33.74 14.19
N SER A 344 -1.00 -34.68 14.60
CA SER A 344 -1.28 -35.57 15.72
C SER A 344 -1.42 -34.81 17.03
N SER A 345 -0.52 -33.87 17.28
CA SER A 345 -0.57 -32.97 18.44
C SER A 345 -1.81 -32.07 18.42
N THR A 346 -2.21 -31.60 17.23
CA THR A 346 -3.44 -30.80 17.04
C THR A 346 -4.70 -31.64 17.30
N CYS A 347 -4.75 -32.89 16.83
CA CYS A 347 -5.86 -33.80 17.13
C CYS A 347 -5.95 -34.08 18.62
N ALA A 348 -4.82 -34.33 19.29
CA ALA A 348 -4.76 -34.54 20.73
C ALA A 348 -5.25 -33.31 21.51
N LYS A 349 -4.83 -32.11 21.09
CA LYS A 349 -5.26 -30.83 21.66
C LYS A 349 -6.79 -30.66 21.61
N TYR A 350 -7.41 -30.98 20.49
CA TYR A 350 -8.87 -30.90 20.31
C TYR A 350 -9.63 -32.16 20.78
N GLY A 351 -8.97 -33.09 21.47
CA GLY A 351 -9.59 -34.34 21.94
C GLY A 351 -10.13 -35.23 20.82
N LYS A 352 -9.58 -35.13 19.60
CA LYS A 352 -9.95 -35.95 18.44
C LYS A 352 -9.13 -37.24 18.41
N GLN A 353 -9.68 -38.26 17.75
CA GLN A 353 -8.97 -39.50 17.53
C GLN A 353 -7.67 -39.26 16.75
N PRO A 354 -6.59 -40.03 17.01
CA PRO A 354 -5.32 -39.82 16.34
C PRO A 354 -5.48 -39.96 14.83
N PRO A 355 -4.81 -39.10 14.03
CA PRO A 355 -4.95 -39.11 12.59
C PRO A 355 -4.33 -40.38 11.98
N GLN A 356 -5.08 -41.04 11.10
CA GLN A 356 -4.63 -42.21 10.35
C GLN A 356 -4.58 -41.90 8.86
N SER A 357 -3.41 -42.09 8.25
CA SER A 357 -3.25 -41.97 6.79
C SER A 357 -3.68 -43.26 6.10
N ARG A 358 -4.48 -43.17 5.04
CA ARG A 358 -4.86 -44.33 4.20
C ARG A 358 -4.73 -44.00 2.72
N MET A 359 -4.33 -44.98 1.92
CA MET A 359 -4.29 -44.83 0.46
C MET A 359 -5.72 -44.74 -0.08
N ILE A 360 -6.03 -43.69 -0.85
CA ILE A 360 -7.32 -43.53 -1.55
C ILE A 360 -7.22 -44.13 -2.95
N ALA A 361 -6.18 -43.72 -3.67
CA ALA A 361 -5.95 -44.12 -5.04
C ALA A 361 -4.45 -44.17 -5.32
N GLU A 362 -4.07 -45.01 -6.27
CA GLU A 362 -2.70 -45.21 -6.68
C GLU A 362 -2.68 -45.48 -8.18
N SER A 363 -1.72 -44.85 -8.87
CA SER A 363 -1.44 -45.14 -10.27
C SER A 363 0.06 -45.19 -10.51
N GLY A 364 0.51 -46.15 -11.32
CA GLY A 364 1.87 -46.20 -11.83
C GLY A 364 2.98 -46.38 -10.78
N ARG A 365 2.75 -47.13 -9.67
CA ARG A 365 3.74 -47.32 -8.58
C ARG A 365 5.15 -47.71 -9.04
N LEU A 366 5.27 -48.51 -10.10
CA LEU A 366 6.54 -48.96 -10.68
C LEU A 366 6.90 -48.21 -11.97
N SER A 367 6.40 -46.99 -12.13
CA SER A 367 6.72 -46.09 -13.24
C SER A 367 7.69 -45.00 -12.80
N ILE A 368 8.17 -44.22 -13.77
CA ILE A 368 9.03 -43.05 -13.52
C ILE A 368 8.25 -41.94 -12.78
N SER A 369 6.93 -41.84 -13.02
CA SER A 369 6.06 -40.82 -12.46
C SER A 369 4.83 -41.44 -11.77
N PRO A 370 5.02 -42.16 -10.65
CA PRO A 370 3.90 -42.69 -9.88
C PRO A 370 3.07 -41.54 -9.28
N VAL A 371 1.79 -41.80 -9.06
CA VAL A 371 0.89 -40.89 -8.37
C VAL A 371 0.19 -41.65 -7.24
N PHE A 372 0.47 -41.23 -6.01
CA PHE A 372 -0.20 -41.74 -4.80
C PHE A 372 -1.12 -40.66 -4.28
N VAL A 373 -2.38 -41.02 -4.04
CA VAL A 373 -3.37 -40.16 -3.39
C VAL A 373 -3.66 -40.73 -2.01
N VAL A 374 -3.34 -39.97 -0.98
CA VAL A 374 -3.48 -40.36 0.42
C VAL A 374 -4.47 -39.42 1.09
N GLY A 375 -5.41 -39.99 1.83
CA GLY A 375 -6.24 -39.23 2.76
C GLY A 375 -5.72 -39.36 4.18
N VAL A 376 -6.06 -38.39 5.03
CA VAL A 376 -5.91 -38.50 6.48
C VAL A 376 -7.29 -38.47 7.10
N TRP A 377 -7.56 -39.42 7.99
CA TRP A 377 -8.82 -39.55 8.72
C TRP A 377 -8.60 -39.37 10.22
N SER A 378 -9.53 -38.68 10.88
CA SER A 378 -9.72 -38.77 12.33
C SER A 378 -11.00 -39.56 12.57
N GLY A 379 -10.87 -40.80 13.03
CA GLY A 379 -11.97 -41.77 13.09
C GLY A 379 -12.59 -42.05 11.72
N ALA A 380 -13.87 -41.71 11.57
CA ALA A 380 -14.59 -41.87 10.31
C ALA A 380 -14.47 -40.66 9.36
N THR A 381 -14.04 -39.49 9.87
CA THR A 381 -14.04 -38.23 9.11
C THR A 381 -12.72 -38.02 8.37
N LYS A 382 -12.80 -37.79 7.05
CA LYS A 382 -11.62 -37.39 6.25
C LYS A 382 -11.32 -35.92 6.50
N ILE A 383 -10.16 -35.62 7.06
CA ILE A 383 -9.75 -34.26 7.42
C ILE A 383 -8.85 -33.61 6.36
N GLY A 384 -8.06 -34.42 5.65
CA GLY A 384 -7.14 -33.94 4.61
C GLY A 384 -6.94 -34.96 3.50
N GLU A 385 -6.46 -34.48 2.37
CA GLU A 385 -6.11 -35.27 1.20
C GLU A 385 -4.89 -34.66 0.50
N GLY A 386 -3.99 -35.50 0.01
CA GLY A 386 -2.78 -35.05 -0.66
C GLY A 386 -2.30 -36.07 -1.67
N SER A 387 -1.76 -35.56 -2.78
CA SER A 387 -1.16 -36.38 -3.82
C SER A 387 0.35 -36.13 -3.92
N GLY A 388 1.11 -37.16 -4.29
CA GLY A 388 2.56 -37.05 -4.45
C GLY A 388 3.16 -38.19 -5.26
N SER A 389 4.41 -38.00 -5.70
CA SER A 389 5.20 -39.01 -6.40
C SER A 389 5.78 -40.09 -5.49
N SER A 390 5.60 -39.95 -4.18
CA SER A 390 5.94 -40.95 -3.18
C SER A 390 4.87 -40.98 -2.12
N ILE A 391 4.62 -42.16 -1.54
CA ILE A 391 3.68 -42.33 -0.43
C ILE A 391 4.01 -41.35 0.71
N ARG A 392 5.29 -41.19 1.05
CA ARG A 392 5.74 -40.25 2.09
C ARG A 392 5.38 -38.80 1.75
N MET A 393 5.51 -38.43 0.46
CA MET A 393 5.18 -37.08 -0.03
C MET A 393 3.67 -36.83 -0.03
N ALA A 394 2.88 -37.82 -0.48
CA ALA A 394 1.42 -37.76 -0.47
C ALA A 394 0.89 -37.64 0.97
N GLU A 395 1.40 -38.44 1.91
CA GLU A 395 1.07 -38.35 3.33
C GLU A 395 1.45 -37.00 3.94
N PHE A 396 2.63 -36.47 3.61
CA PHE A 396 3.07 -35.16 4.08
C PHE A 396 2.11 -34.06 3.60
N ARG A 397 1.79 -34.04 2.29
CA ARG A 397 0.86 -33.07 1.70
C ARG A 397 -0.57 -33.21 2.24
N ALA A 398 -1.02 -34.44 2.49
CA ALA A 398 -2.34 -34.68 3.07
C ALA A 398 -2.44 -34.15 4.51
N ALA A 399 -1.36 -34.28 5.29
CA ALA A 399 -1.27 -33.68 6.61
C ALA A 399 -1.19 -32.15 6.57
N GLU A 400 -0.45 -31.57 5.61
CA GLU A 400 -0.44 -30.12 5.40
C GLU A 400 -1.82 -29.59 5.00
N ASP A 401 -2.52 -30.26 4.09
CA ASP A 401 -3.87 -29.88 3.67
C ASP A 401 -4.85 -29.89 4.85
N ALA A 402 -4.81 -30.93 5.70
CA ALA A 402 -5.60 -30.96 6.94
C ALA A 402 -5.30 -29.76 7.86
N LEU A 403 -4.03 -29.39 8.03
CA LEU A 403 -3.63 -28.22 8.85
C LEU A 403 -4.03 -26.90 8.20
N ARG A 404 -3.85 -26.75 6.87
CA ARG A 404 -4.26 -25.55 6.13
C ARG A 404 -5.75 -25.33 6.26
N ARG A 405 -6.57 -26.37 6.11
CA ARG A 405 -8.03 -26.28 6.30
C ARG A 405 -8.40 -25.80 7.68
N LEU A 406 -7.73 -26.30 8.72
CA LEU A 406 -7.96 -25.86 10.10
C LEU A 406 -7.57 -24.40 10.32
N TYR A 407 -6.39 -23.98 9.86
CA TYR A 407 -5.87 -22.62 10.08
C TYR A 407 -6.53 -21.55 9.20
N LEU A 408 -6.97 -21.93 8.00
CA LEU A 408 -7.66 -21.06 7.05
C LEU A 408 -9.19 -21.19 7.15
N THR A 409 -9.69 -21.62 8.30
CA THR A 409 -11.12 -21.59 8.59
C THR A 409 -11.59 -20.14 8.58
N GLU A 410 -12.36 -19.78 7.56
CA GLU A 410 -12.94 -18.45 7.42
C GLU A 410 -14.28 -18.37 8.14
N THR A 411 -14.44 -17.34 8.96
CA THR A 411 -15.74 -16.78 9.30
C THR A 411 -16.20 -15.93 8.10
N PRO A 412 -17.38 -16.21 7.52
CA PRO A 412 -17.86 -15.47 6.36
C PRO A 412 -18.03 -13.98 6.69
N LEU A 413 -17.85 -13.12 5.68
CA LEU A 413 -17.99 -11.68 5.87
C LEU A 413 -19.44 -11.33 6.23
N GLY A 414 -19.62 -10.52 7.29
CA GLY A 414 -20.92 -10.11 7.82
C GLY A 414 -21.36 -10.86 9.09
N ASP A 415 -20.72 -11.99 9.40
CA ASP A 415 -21.04 -12.80 10.59
C ASP A 415 -20.25 -12.37 11.84
N PHE A 416 -19.32 -11.42 11.73
CA PHE A 416 -18.55 -10.92 12.85
C PHE A 416 -18.58 -9.39 12.96
N ASP A 417 -18.80 -8.92 14.18
CA ASP A 417 -18.62 -7.51 14.53
C ASP A 417 -17.14 -7.22 14.82
N LEU A 418 -16.70 -6.01 14.50
CA LEU A 418 -15.36 -5.55 14.85
C LEU A 418 -15.38 -4.87 16.24
N PRO A 419 -14.39 -5.10 17.11
CA PRO A 419 -14.35 -4.47 18.42
C PRO A 419 -14.17 -2.96 18.31
N SER A 420 -13.47 -2.47 17.26
CA SER A 420 -13.35 -1.05 16.97
C SER A 420 -14.68 -0.33 16.79
N CYS A 421 -15.77 -1.02 16.43
CA CYS A 421 -17.11 -0.42 16.31
C CYS A 421 -17.62 0.19 17.62
N THR A 422 -17.15 -0.31 18.77
CA THR A 422 -17.51 0.26 20.09
C THR A 422 -16.90 1.64 20.33
N LEU A 423 -15.85 1.99 19.60
CA LEU A 423 -15.13 3.26 19.76
C LEU A 423 -15.62 4.34 18.78
N ASP A 424 -16.54 4.01 17.88
CA ASP A 424 -17.02 4.95 16.86
C ASP A 424 -17.63 6.21 17.50
N ALA A 425 -18.41 6.05 18.57
CA ALA A 425 -19.03 7.17 19.31
C ALA A 425 -18.01 8.08 20.02
N GLN A 426 -16.82 7.56 20.37
CA GLN A 426 -15.76 8.33 21.01
C GLN A 426 -14.90 9.10 19.99
N PHE A 427 -14.87 8.65 18.73
CA PHE A 427 -14.00 9.16 17.67
C PHE A 427 -14.80 9.48 16.40
N ASP A 428 -15.71 10.46 16.48
CA ASP A 428 -16.57 10.90 15.37
C ASP A 428 -15.91 11.91 14.41
N GLY A 429 -14.70 12.38 14.74
CA GLY A 429 -13.93 13.33 13.92
C GLY A 429 -14.27 14.80 14.18
N SER A 430 -13.56 15.70 13.49
CA SER A 430 -13.65 17.16 13.63
C SER A 430 -15.02 17.73 13.22
N VAL A 431 -15.70 17.07 12.28
CA VAL A 431 -17.02 17.49 11.78
C VAL A 431 -18.05 16.47 12.26
N GLY A 432 -18.65 16.75 13.42
CA GLY A 432 -19.70 15.93 14.04
C GLY A 432 -21.01 15.96 13.26
N GLU A 433 -21.01 15.46 12.03
CA GLU A 433 -22.24 15.19 11.27
C GLU A 433 -22.82 13.83 11.71
N GLY A 434 -23.54 13.88 12.83
CA GLY A 434 -24.45 12.82 13.29
C GLY A 434 -23.90 12.03 14.47
N LYS A 435 -24.59 12.11 15.62
CA LYS A 435 -24.35 11.21 16.76
C LYS A 435 -24.33 9.76 16.27
N VAL A 436 -23.14 9.17 16.17
CA VAL A 436 -23.00 7.74 15.90
C VAL A 436 -23.48 6.99 17.13
N GLU A 437 -24.54 6.20 16.97
CA GLU A 437 -25.05 5.36 18.06
C GLU A 437 -23.99 4.34 18.49
N GLU A 438 -23.84 4.15 19.80
CA GLU A 438 -22.93 3.15 20.35
C GLU A 438 -23.33 1.75 19.87
N ARG A 439 -22.44 1.10 19.10
CA ARG A 439 -22.64 -0.27 18.64
C ARG A 439 -22.19 -1.25 19.71
N SER A 440 -23.04 -2.23 20.04
CA SER A 440 -22.68 -3.33 20.92
C SER A 440 -21.80 -4.34 20.20
N PHE A 441 -20.65 -4.70 20.76
CA PHE A 441 -19.79 -5.77 20.24
C PHE A 441 -20.17 -7.12 20.84
N THR A 442 -20.41 -8.11 19.99
CA THR A 442 -20.63 -9.50 20.42
C THR A 442 -19.32 -10.28 20.34
N PRO A 443 -18.82 -10.85 21.46
CA PRO A 443 -17.54 -11.55 21.46
C PRO A 443 -17.64 -12.85 20.66
N GLN A 444 -16.81 -12.95 19.63
CA GLN A 444 -16.70 -14.14 18.78
C GLN A 444 -15.78 -15.19 19.43
N PRO A 445 -15.98 -16.50 19.15
CA PRO A 445 -15.11 -17.54 19.68
C PRO A 445 -13.70 -17.39 19.10
N ILE A 446 -12.74 -17.06 19.97
CA ILE A 446 -11.33 -16.97 19.60
C ILE A 446 -10.79 -18.39 19.39
N GLY A 447 -10.01 -18.58 18.31
CA GLY A 447 -9.33 -19.84 18.05
C GLY A 447 -8.27 -20.13 19.11
N GLU A 448 -8.11 -21.40 19.46
CA GLU A 448 -7.08 -21.77 20.42
C GLU A 448 -5.67 -21.62 19.82
N ALA A 449 -4.66 -21.35 20.66
CA ALA A 449 -3.28 -21.13 20.22
C ALA A 449 -2.71 -22.26 19.35
N GLU A 450 -1.84 -21.92 18.40
CA GLU A 450 -1.20 -22.89 17.51
C GLU A 450 -0.38 -23.94 18.27
N VAL A 451 -0.24 -25.12 17.67
CA VAL A 451 0.62 -26.17 18.23
C VAL A 451 2.07 -25.93 17.79
N LEU A 452 2.90 -25.46 18.73
CA LEU A 452 4.28 -25.03 18.48
C LEU A 452 5.24 -26.16 18.06
N THR A 453 4.88 -27.42 18.31
CA THR A 453 5.73 -28.59 17.98
C THR A 453 5.95 -28.76 16.47
N ALA A 454 5.13 -28.11 15.64
CA ALA A 454 5.23 -28.08 14.18
C ALA A 454 6.40 -27.24 13.62
N ALA A 455 6.96 -26.32 14.42
CA ALA A 455 7.79 -25.22 13.94
C ALA A 455 9.31 -25.45 14.07
N GLY A 456 9.76 -26.69 14.33
CA GLY A 456 11.18 -27.06 14.37
C GLY A 456 12.02 -26.35 15.43
N LYS A 457 11.40 -25.73 16.44
CA LYS A 457 12.09 -25.20 17.62
C LYS A 457 11.58 -25.95 18.83
N SER A 458 12.24 -27.06 19.13
CA SER A 458 12.29 -27.56 20.51
C SER A 458 12.74 -26.39 21.38
N ARG A 459 11.87 -25.95 22.30
CA ARG A 459 12.26 -25.09 23.41
C ARG A 459 12.82 -26.03 24.47
N HIS A 460 14.11 -26.34 24.38
CA HIS A 460 14.92 -26.71 25.52
C HIS A 460 15.76 -25.51 25.92
#